data_AF-A0A7S0D4R2-F1
#
_entry.id   AF-A0A7S0D4R2-F1
#
_cell.length_a   1.000
_cell.length_b   1.000
_cell.length_c   1.000
_cell.angle_alpha   90.00
_cell.angle_beta   90.00
_cell.angle_gamma   90.00
#
_symmetry.space_group_name_H-M   'P 1'
#
loop_
_entity.id
_entity.type
_entity.pdbx_description
1 polymer ?
#
loop_
_entity_poly.entity_id
_entity_poly.type
_entity_poly.pdbx_seq_one_letter_code
_entity_poly.pdbx_strand_id
1 'polypeptide(L)'
;MEPPVSPLRSHQQHLRPFDGTHSGGSSPLGGERSPRSSEDGTRERQSPAELTQSRENSVHGPSALGGAMHAMSPEMQLSLYPLFFCEDRHESAEVCREGAGVSRAEHAAEVSRWRMKERMKTTSVALVMCLNIGVDPPDVLKISPCARMECWINPLAMQPAKALEAIGKALQAQYERWQPRAKYKTQLDPTVEDVKKLCQSCRRAAKNERVLLHYNGHGVPRPTSNGEIWVFNKSYTQYIPLSVCDLQSWTGNPAIYVFDCGGAGVLVDAFLQLAQQRGGLAKPTPRTAATSSPNGAAADQLGPRVAGDGASAPGAGAP
;
A
#
# COMPACT_ATOMS: atom_id res chain seq x y z
N MET A 1 10.26 41.52 47.19
CA MET A 1 11.13 41.57 46.00
C MET A 1 10.63 40.51 45.04
N GLU A 2 9.76 40.91 44.12
CA GLU A 2 9.27 40.06 43.02
C GLU A 2 10.13 40.30 41.76
N PRO A 3 10.32 39.31 40.87
CA PRO A 3 10.99 39.53 39.60
C PRO A 3 10.03 40.09 38.54
N PRO A 4 10.51 40.92 37.59
CA PRO A 4 9.65 41.54 36.59
C PRO A 4 9.33 40.60 35.42
N VAL A 5 8.05 40.61 35.03
CA VAL A 5 7.46 39.91 33.88
C VAL A 5 7.82 40.66 32.59
N SER A 6 8.31 39.95 31.57
CA SER A 6 8.55 40.50 30.22
C SER A 6 7.26 40.50 29.38
N PRO A 7 6.98 41.54 28.57
CA PRO A 7 5.76 41.60 27.77
C PRO A 7 5.88 40.86 26.43
N LEU A 8 4.84 40.08 26.12
CA LEU A 8 4.59 39.38 24.86
C LEU A 8 4.43 40.34 23.68
N ARG A 9 5.17 40.08 22.59
CA ARG A 9 4.94 40.66 21.26
C ARG A 9 3.71 40.05 20.62
N SER A 10 2.73 40.89 20.27
CA SER A 10 1.56 40.53 19.47
C SER A 10 1.93 40.43 17.99
N HIS A 11 1.78 39.24 17.40
CA HIS A 11 1.76 39.07 15.95
C HIS A 11 0.32 39.12 15.45
N GLN A 12 -0.06 40.26 14.88
CA GLN A 12 -1.32 40.46 14.18
C GLN A 12 -1.15 39.96 12.74
N GLN A 13 -1.78 38.83 12.39
CA GLN A 13 -1.87 38.38 10.99
C GLN A 13 -3.13 38.97 10.34
N HIS A 14 -2.88 39.75 9.28
CA HIS A 14 -3.89 40.45 8.51
C HIS A 14 -4.53 39.49 7.50
N LEU A 15 -5.81 39.15 7.70
CA LEU A 15 -6.62 38.39 6.74
C LEU A 15 -7.08 39.34 5.63
N ARG A 16 -6.82 38.98 4.36
CA ARG A 16 -7.41 39.67 3.20
C ARG A 16 -8.74 39.02 2.79
N PRO A 17 -9.75 39.80 2.39
CA PRO A 17 -11.03 39.27 1.89
C PRO A 17 -10.92 38.89 0.41
N PHE A 18 -11.72 37.90 0.01
CA PHE A 18 -11.82 37.39 -1.36
C PHE A 18 -13.18 37.81 -1.93
N ASP A 19 -13.18 38.56 -3.03
CA ASP A 19 -14.38 38.88 -3.80
C ASP A 19 -14.01 39.04 -5.29
N GLY A 20 -14.92 38.61 -6.17
CA GLY A 20 -14.94 39.02 -7.58
C GLY A 20 -14.94 37.92 -8.63
N THR A 21 -16.02 37.86 -9.40
CA THR A 21 -16.34 36.96 -10.51
C THR A 21 -15.94 37.49 -11.90
N HIS A 22 -15.86 36.56 -12.87
CA HIS A 22 -16.00 36.64 -14.34
C HIS A 22 -14.83 36.95 -15.32
N SER A 23 -14.73 36.00 -16.28
CA SER A 23 -14.44 36.09 -17.73
C SER A 23 -13.00 36.05 -18.28
N GLY A 24 -12.70 34.94 -18.98
CA GLY A 24 -12.14 34.91 -20.35
C GLY A 24 -10.62 34.96 -20.53
N GLY A 25 -10.03 33.88 -21.06
CA GLY A 25 -8.74 33.94 -21.78
C GLY A 25 -7.79 32.76 -21.60
N SER A 26 -7.90 31.76 -22.48
CA SER A 26 -6.84 30.95 -23.12
C SER A 26 -5.44 30.75 -22.48
N SER A 27 -5.15 29.48 -22.15
CA SER A 27 -3.91 28.67 -22.41
C SER A 27 -2.51 29.11 -21.87
N PRO A 28 -1.54 28.18 -21.76
CA PRO A 28 -1.59 26.86 -21.14
C PRO A 28 -0.45 26.64 -20.11
N LEU A 29 -0.55 25.50 -19.44
CA LEU A 29 0.17 25.04 -18.25
C LEU A 29 1.66 24.74 -18.49
N GLY A 30 2.52 25.28 -17.63
CA GLY A 30 3.88 24.80 -17.38
C GLY A 30 4.02 24.41 -15.91
N GLY A 31 3.97 23.12 -15.61
CA GLY A 31 4.18 22.55 -14.28
C GLY A 31 5.38 21.62 -14.30
N GLU A 32 6.43 22.01 -13.59
CA GLU A 32 7.65 21.26 -13.38
C GLU A 32 7.42 19.92 -12.63
N ARG A 33 8.09 18.87 -13.10
CA ARG A 33 8.48 17.71 -12.28
C ARG A 33 9.94 17.39 -12.57
N SER A 34 10.75 17.36 -11.52
CA SER A 34 12.13 16.90 -11.52
C SER A 34 12.24 15.43 -11.98
N PRO A 35 13.28 15.06 -12.75
CA PRO A 35 13.50 13.70 -13.21
C PRO A 35 14.25 12.86 -12.17
N ARG A 36 13.89 11.58 -12.11
CA ARG A 36 14.66 10.52 -11.46
C ARG A 36 15.80 10.08 -12.39
N SER A 37 16.95 9.84 -11.78
CA SER A 37 18.19 9.34 -12.38
C SER A 37 18.06 7.94 -13.00
N SER A 38 18.49 7.82 -14.25
CA SER A 38 18.98 6.57 -14.83
C SER A 38 19.98 6.95 -15.93
N GLU A 39 21.17 6.38 -15.81
CA GLU A 39 22.36 6.60 -16.62
C GLU A 39 22.10 6.28 -18.10
N ASP A 40 22.41 7.21 -18.99
CA ASP A 40 22.67 6.87 -20.39
C ASP A 40 23.65 7.88 -21.02
N GLY A 41 24.59 7.36 -21.81
CA GLY A 41 25.79 8.05 -22.27
C GLY A 41 25.52 9.19 -23.25
N THR A 42 26.35 10.22 -23.19
CA THR A 42 26.38 11.36 -24.11
C THR A 42 26.64 10.91 -25.55
N ARG A 43 25.59 10.81 -26.37
CA ARG A 43 25.69 10.86 -27.84
C ARG A 43 25.36 12.28 -28.30
N GLU A 44 26.39 13.03 -28.70
CA GLU A 44 26.21 14.32 -29.36
C GLU A 44 25.39 14.16 -30.64
N ARG A 45 24.34 14.98 -30.77
CA ARG A 45 23.41 14.95 -31.90
C ARG A 45 23.98 15.82 -33.01
N GLN A 46 24.64 15.22 -33.99
CA GLN A 46 25.17 15.93 -35.17
C GLN A 46 24.04 16.53 -36.01
N SER A 47 24.35 17.67 -36.62
CA SER A 47 23.41 18.45 -37.44
C SER A 47 23.07 17.72 -38.75
N PRO A 48 21.83 17.82 -39.28
CA PRO A 48 21.46 17.21 -40.57
C PRO A 48 22.37 17.62 -41.75
N ALA A 49 23.04 18.78 -41.67
CA ALA A 49 23.98 19.25 -42.69
C ALA A 49 25.32 18.50 -42.68
N GLU A 50 25.78 18.03 -41.52
CA GLU A 50 27.02 17.24 -41.39
C GLU A 50 26.83 15.80 -41.89
N LEU A 51 25.62 15.26 -41.75
CA LEU A 51 25.20 13.96 -42.30
C LEU A 51 25.12 13.96 -43.83
N THR A 52 24.85 15.10 -44.46
CA THR A 52 24.84 15.23 -45.92
C THR A 52 26.25 15.38 -46.51
N GLN A 53 27.15 16.14 -45.86
CA GLN A 53 28.54 16.28 -46.34
C GLN A 53 29.34 14.97 -46.20
N SER A 54 29.10 14.19 -45.14
CA SER A 54 29.70 12.85 -44.99
C SER A 54 29.21 11.84 -46.04
N ARG A 55 28.01 12.04 -46.61
CA ARG A 55 27.45 11.19 -47.66
C ARG A 55 27.97 11.52 -49.06
N GLU A 56 28.24 12.79 -49.37
CA GLU A 56 28.79 13.18 -50.69
C GLU A 56 30.23 12.68 -50.88
N ASN A 57 31.02 12.56 -49.80
CA ASN A 57 32.36 11.96 -49.85
C ASN A 57 32.37 10.43 -50.03
N SER A 58 31.22 9.76 -50.01
CA SER A 58 31.12 8.29 -50.06
C SER A 58 30.59 7.74 -51.40
N VAL A 59 30.31 8.62 -52.37
CA VAL A 59 29.84 8.20 -53.71
C VAL A 59 31.01 7.84 -54.63
N HIS A 60 32.22 8.29 -54.31
CA HIS A 60 33.44 7.85 -54.97
C HIS A 60 34.08 6.76 -54.10
N GLY A 61 34.20 5.53 -54.63
CA GLY A 61 35.02 4.48 -54.00
C GLY A 61 36.45 4.97 -53.75
N PRO A 62 37.31 4.23 -53.03
CA PRO A 62 38.57 4.71 -52.46
C PRO A 62 39.64 5.05 -53.53
N SER A 63 39.40 6.08 -54.35
CA SER A 63 40.34 6.62 -55.34
C SER A 63 41.46 7.42 -54.69
N ALA A 64 41.29 7.82 -53.43
CA ALA A 64 42.29 8.60 -52.68
C ALA A 64 43.38 7.75 -52.00
N LEU A 65 43.28 6.41 -52.00
CA LEU A 65 44.21 5.52 -51.26
C LEU A 65 45.40 5.00 -52.06
N GLY A 66 45.45 5.24 -53.38
CA GLY A 66 46.64 4.96 -54.23
C GLY A 66 47.37 3.65 -53.91
N GLY A 67 48.69 3.73 -53.72
CA GLY A 67 49.57 2.57 -53.48
C GLY A 67 49.34 1.81 -52.16
N ALA A 68 48.59 2.35 -51.21
CA ALA A 68 48.25 1.65 -49.96
C ALA A 68 47.24 0.51 -50.19
N MET A 69 46.46 0.58 -51.27
CA MET A 69 45.52 -0.49 -51.65
C MET A 69 46.28 -1.79 -51.97
N HIS A 70 47.41 -1.73 -52.69
CA HIS A 70 48.19 -2.91 -53.09
C HIS A 70 48.85 -3.67 -51.92
N ALA A 71 48.97 -3.05 -50.74
CA ALA A 71 49.48 -3.71 -49.54
C ALA A 71 48.38 -4.42 -48.73
N MET A 72 47.10 -4.27 -49.10
CA MET A 72 45.97 -4.88 -48.42
C MET A 72 45.59 -6.23 -49.05
N SER A 73 45.02 -7.13 -48.25
CA SER A 73 44.41 -8.35 -48.79
C SER A 73 43.14 -8.00 -49.59
N PRO A 74 42.73 -8.83 -50.56
CA PRO A 74 41.53 -8.58 -51.37
C PRO A 74 40.25 -8.40 -50.55
N GLU A 75 40.11 -9.10 -49.43
CA GLU A 75 38.96 -8.99 -48.52
C GLU A 75 38.92 -7.64 -47.79
N MET A 76 40.09 -7.13 -47.38
CA MET A 76 40.19 -5.80 -46.76
C MET A 76 39.97 -4.67 -47.77
N GLN A 77 40.30 -4.88 -49.05
CA GLN A 77 39.97 -3.92 -50.10
C GLN A 77 38.46 -3.86 -50.36
N LEU A 78 37.77 -5.00 -50.32
CA LEU A 78 36.33 -5.10 -50.54
C LEU A 78 35.51 -4.50 -49.39
N SER A 79 35.98 -4.61 -48.14
CA SER A 79 35.27 -4.04 -46.97
C SER A 79 35.31 -2.50 -46.91
N LEU A 80 36.17 -1.85 -47.70
CA LEU A 80 36.25 -0.40 -47.83
C LEU A 80 35.19 0.19 -48.77
N TYR A 81 34.51 -0.66 -49.55
CA TYR A 81 33.40 -0.20 -50.39
C TYR A 81 32.12 -0.12 -49.56
N PRO A 82 31.37 1.00 -49.64
CA PRO A 82 30.09 1.10 -48.96
C PRO A 82 29.15 -0.01 -49.44
N LEU A 83 28.63 -0.80 -48.50
CA LEU A 83 27.58 -1.77 -48.80
C LEU A 83 26.24 -1.03 -48.89
N PHE A 84 25.58 -1.15 -50.03
CA PHE A 84 24.29 -0.54 -50.27
C PHE A 84 23.18 -1.55 -49.96
N PHE A 85 22.06 -1.08 -49.40
CA PHE A 85 20.90 -1.91 -49.04
C PHE A 85 21.13 -2.95 -47.92
N CYS A 86 22.01 -2.65 -46.96
CA CYS A 86 22.29 -3.53 -45.80
C CYS A 86 21.81 -3.00 -44.44
N GLU A 87 21.06 -1.89 -44.41
CA GLU A 87 20.41 -1.39 -43.17
C GLU A 87 19.27 -2.33 -42.72
N ASP A 88 18.91 -2.32 -41.43
CA ASP A 88 17.81 -3.12 -40.83
C ASP A 88 16.50 -3.07 -41.65
N ARG A 89 16.18 -1.93 -42.27
CA ARG A 89 15.00 -1.76 -43.13
C ARG A 89 15.04 -2.53 -44.45
N HIS A 90 16.22 -2.98 -44.88
CA HIS A 90 16.47 -3.74 -46.10
C HIS A 90 16.71 -5.23 -45.81
N GLU A 91 16.77 -5.64 -44.55
CA GLU A 91 16.66 -7.04 -44.14
C GLU A 91 15.21 -7.52 -44.31
N SER A 92 14.76 -7.61 -45.55
CA SER A 92 13.41 -8.05 -45.90
C SER A 92 13.37 -9.58 -46.02
N ALA A 93 13.31 -10.25 -44.87
CA ALA A 93 12.82 -11.62 -44.77
C ALA A 93 11.93 -11.84 -43.53
N GLU A 94 12.12 -11.07 -42.47
CA GLU A 94 11.39 -11.24 -41.20
C GLU A 94 10.25 -10.22 -41.04
N VAL A 95 10.35 -9.03 -41.67
CA VAL A 95 9.39 -7.93 -41.45
C VAL A 95 8.09 -8.07 -42.27
N CYS A 96 8.07 -8.89 -43.31
CA CYS A 96 6.86 -9.16 -44.13
C CYS A 96 6.36 -10.61 -44.05
N ARG A 97 6.89 -11.43 -43.12
CA ARG A 97 6.16 -12.64 -42.71
C ARG A 97 5.03 -12.21 -41.78
N GLU A 98 3.87 -11.98 -42.34
CA GLU A 98 2.65 -12.27 -41.59
C GLU A 98 2.76 -13.72 -41.09
N GLY A 99 2.81 -13.93 -39.78
CA GLY A 99 2.34 -15.18 -39.17
C GLY A 99 3.25 -16.41 -39.21
N ALA A 100 4.56 -16.30 -38.99
CA ALA A 100 5.40 -17.47 -38.71
C ALA A 100 6.32 -17.22 -37.50
N GLY A 101 5.84 -17.53 -36.30
CA GLY A 101 6.71 -17.72 -35.13
C GLY A 101 6.12 -17.24 -33.82
N VAL A 102 5.44 -16.09 -33.83
CA VAL A 102 4.71 -15.65 -32.64
C VAL A 102 3.43 -16.46 -32.57
N SER A 103 3.47 -17.57 -31.85
CA SER A 103 2.28 -18.40 -31.64
C SER A 103 1.13 -17.49 -31.18
N ARG A 104 -0.12 -17.85 -31.48
CA ARG A 104 -1.28 -17.15 -30.91
C ARG A 104 -1.19 -17.04 -29.36
N ALA A 105 -0.37 -17.87 -28.72
CA ALA A 105 -0.03 -17.81 -27.31
C ALA A 105 0.98 -16.69 -26.94
N GLU A 106 1.89 -16.29 -27.84
CA GLU A 106 2.85 -15.19 -27.61
C GLU A 106 2.24 -13.81 -27.90
N HIS A 107 1.36 -13.67 -28.90
CA HIS A 107 0.53 -12.46 -29.04
C HIS A 107 -0.50 -12.33 -27.91
N ALA A 108 -0.91 -13.46 -27.33
CA ALA A 108 -1.67 -13.49 -26.08
C ALA A 108 -0.79 -13.25 -24.85
N ALA A 109 0.55 -13.26 -24.94
CA ALA A 109 1.45 -13.05 -23.81
C ALA A 109 1.63 -11.56 -23.48
N GLU A 110 1.35 -10.65 -24.41
CA GLU A 110 1.22 -9.22 -24.12
C GLU A 110 -0.18 -8.91 -23.53
N VAL A 111 -0.65 -9.71 -22.56
CA VAL A 111 -1.81 -9.30 -21.75
C VAL A 111 -1.37 -8.13 -20.89
N SER A 112 -1.79 -6.94 -21.29
CA SER A 112 -1.53 -5.71 -20.55
C SER A 112 -2.15 -5.79 -19.15
N ARG A 113 -1.34 -6.08 -18.11
CA ARG A 113 -1.80 -6.27 -16.71
C ARG A 113 -2.24 -4.97 -16.02
N TRP A 114 -2.21 -3.83 -16.72
CA TRP A 114 -2.52 -2.50 -16.17
C TRP A 114 -4.01 -2.28 -15.90
N ARG A 115 -4.91 -3.04 -16.54
CA ARG A 115 -6.35 -2.88 -16.31
C ARG A 115 -6.79 -3.61 -15.06
N MET A 116 -7.31 -2.86 -14.09
CA MET A 116 -8.03 -3.41 -12.94
C MET A 116 -9.32 -4.08 -13.42
N LYS A 117 -9.40 -5.41 -13.29
CA LYS A 117 -10.58 -6.19 -13.72
C LYS A 117 -11.83 -5.87 -12.91
N GLU A 118 -11.67 -5.62 -11.61
CA GLU A 118 -12.77 -5.36 -10.69
C GLU A 118 -12.58 -4.02 -9.98
N ARG A 119 -13.49 -3.08 -10.23
CA ARG A 119 -13.50 -1.77 -9.56
C ARG A 119 -14.36 -1.85 -8.30
N MET A 120 -13.75 -2.21 -7.18
CA MET A 120 -14.43 -2.25 -5.89
C MET A 120 -14.89 -0.86 -5.45
N LYS A 121 -16.06 -0.79 -4.80
CA LYS A 121 -16.57 0.44 -4.19
C LYS A 121 -16.80 0.22 -2.70
N THR A 122 -16.73 1.31 -1.95
CA THR A 122 -17.19 1.33 -0.55
C THR A 122 -18.59 1.94 -0.55
N THR A 123 -19.59 1.12 -0.25
CA THR A 123 -21.01 1.53 -0.34
C THR A 123 -21.69 1.69 1.01
N SER A 124 -21.09 1.14 2.09
CA SER A 124 -21.61 1.27 3.44
C SER A 124 -20.49 1.60 4.42
N VAL A 125 -20.76 2.53 5.33
CA VAL A 125 -19.82 3.03 6.34
C VAL A 125 -20.46 2.93 7.72
N ALA A 126 -19.77 2.25 8.64
CA ALA A 126 -20.10 2.13 10.05
C ALA A 126 -19.14 3.02 10.86
N LEU A 127 -19.68 4.02 11.56
CA LEU A 127 -18.92 4.89 12.45
C LEU A 127 -19.26 4.51 13.90
N VAL A 128 -18.27 4.04 14.66
CA VAL A 128 -18.39 3.63 16.05
C VAL A 128 -17.56 4.60 16.88
N MET A 129 -18.22 5.40 17.71
CA MET A 129 -17.60 6.39 18.57
C MET A 129 -17.71 5.94 20.02
N CYS A 130 -16.58 5.68 20.68
CA CYS A 130 -16.52 5.35 22.10
C CYS A 130 -15.70 6.43 22.83
N LEU A 131 -16.38 7.52 23.23
CA LEU A 131 -15.75 8.75 23.72
C LEU A 131 -16.02 9.06 25.20
N ASN A 132 -17.18 8.65 25.74
CA ASN A 132 -17.57 8.89 27.14
C ASN A 132 -17.18 10.28 27.66
N ILE A 133 -17.66 11.32 26.97
CA ILE A 133 -17.15 12.69 27.12
C ILE A 133 -17.20 13.16 28.57
N GLY A 134 -16.04 13.56 29.09
CA GLY A 134 -15.86 14.06 30.46
C GLY A 134 -15.37 13.01 31.45
N VAL A 135 -15.26 11.74 31.05
CA VAL A 135 -14.72 10.66 31.86
C VAL A 135 -13.53 10.04 31.13
N ASP A 136 -12.35 10.15 31.71
CA ASP A 136 -11.13 9.58 31.13
C ASP A 136 -11.03 8.08 31.44
N PRO A 137 -10.55 7.24 30.51
CA PRO A 137 -10.31 5.83 30.78
C PRO A 137 -9.13 5.66 31.75
N PRO A 138 -9.12 4.58 32.55
CA PRO A 138 -8.19 4.42 33.67
C PRO A 138 -6.72 4.24 33.26
N ASP A 139 -6.44 3.88 32.01
CA ASP A 139 -5.10 3.63 31.49
C ASP A 139 -4.47 4.83 30.78
N VAL A 140 -5.17 5.97 30.72
CA VAL A 140 -4.70 7.20 30.10
C VAL A 140 -4.59 8.31 31.14
N LEU A 141 -3.35 8.72 31.42
CA LEU A 141 -3.08 9.91 32.22
C LEU A 141 -3.02 11.14 31.32
N LYS A 142 -4.02 12.03 31.40
CA LYS A 142 -4.00 13.31 30.66
C LYS A 142 -3.13 14.33 31.39
N ILE A 143 -2.09 14.80 30.70
CA ILE A 143 -1.24 15.91 31.16
C ILE A 143 -1.92 17.27 30.92
N SER A 144 -1.50 18.32 31.65
CA SER A 144 -1.96 19.70 31.42
C SER A 144 -0.85 20.54 30.76
N PRO A 145 -1.03 21.08 29.54
CA PRO A 145 -2.20 20.95 28.66
C PRO A 145 -2.26 19.61 27.90
N CYS A 146 -3.46 19.15 27.53
CA CYS A 146 -3.67 18.00 26.64
C CYS A 146 -4.44 18.38 25.38
N ALA A 147 -4.23 17.63 24.30
CA ALA A 147 -5.06 17.70 23.11
C ALA A 147 -6.48 17.18 23.45
N ARG A 148 -7.51 17.92 23.04
CA ARG A 148 -8.92 17.61 23.38
C ARG A 148 -9.89 17.72 22.21
N MET A 149 -9.46 18.27 21.07
CA MET A 149 -10.36 18.45 19.93
C MET A 149 -10.68 17.10 19.30
N GLU A 150 -11.97 16.85 19.09
CA GLU A 150 -12.47 15.67 18.42
C GLU A 150 -13.26 16.10 17.19
N CYS A 151 -12.86 15.64 16.01
CA CYS A 151 -13.49 16.03 14.73
C CYS A 151 -13.66 17.56 14.56
N TRP A 152 -12.64 18.32 14.98
CA TRP A 152 -12.62 19.79 14.97
C TRP A 152 -13.59 20.46 15.95
N ILE A 153 -14.12 19.73 16.92
CA ILE A 153 -15.03 20.23 17.95
C ILE A 153 -14.35 20.09 19.32
N ASN A 154 -14.47 21.11 20.17
CA ASN A 154 -14.08 21.00 21.57
C ASN A 154 -15.24 20.33 22.36
N PRO A 155 -15.07 19.08 22.84
CA PRO A 155 -16.15 18.36 23.51
C PRO A 155 -16.54 18.98 24.85
N LEU A 156 -15.65 19.76 25.48
CA LEU A 156 -15.90 20.41 26.78
C LEU A 156 -16.61 21.77 26.65
N ALA A 157 -16.79 22.29 25.44
CA ALA A 157 -17.44 23.58 25.21
C ALA A 157 -18.97 23.49 25.23
N MET A 158 -19.55 22.29 25.33
CA MET A 158 -21.00 22.07 25.37
C MET A 158 -21.34 20.86 26.24
N GLN A 159 -22.63 20.61 26.47
CA GLN A 159 -23.08 19.45 27.23
C GLN A 159 -22.60 18.14 26.56
N PRO A 160 -22.09 17.15 27.32
CA PRO A 160 -21.50 15.92 26.78
C PRO A 160 -22.36 15.20 25.72
N ALA A 161 -23.66 15.03 25.95
CA ALA A 161 -24.56 14.37 24.99
C ALA A 161 -24.61 15.14 23.64
N LYS A 162 -24.74 16.46 23.70
CA LYS A 162 -24.75 17.33 22.52
C LYS A 162 -23.40 17.34 21.80
N ALA A 163 -22.30 17.31 22.56
CA ALA A 163 -20.95 17.23 22.00
C ALA A 163 -20.78 15.93 21.21
N LEU A 164 -21.20 14.79 21.79
CA LEU A 164 -21.09 13.48 21.18
C LEU A 164 -21.86 13.39 19.85
N GLU A 165 -23.10 13.90 19.81
CA GLU A 165 -23.90 13.99 18.58
C GLU A 165 -23.24 14.89 17.53
N ALA A 166 -22.73 16.05 17.94
CA ALA A 166 -22.08 17.00 17.04
C ALA A 166 -20.79 16.41 16.43
N ILE A 167 -19.99 15.71 17.23
CA ILE A 167 -18.78 15.00 16.80
C ILE A 167 -19.13 13.90 15.81
N GLY A 168 -20.13 13.07 16.11
CA GLY A 168 -20.60 12.02 15.20
C GLY A 168 -21.04 12.56 13.84
N LYS A 169 -21.79 13.66 13.84
CA LYS A 169 -22.22 14.35 12.61
C LYS A 169 -21.04 14.96 11.85
N ALA A 170 -20.08 15.56 12.55
CA ALA A 170 -18.89 16.13 11.94
C ALA A 170 -18.02 15.06 11.29
N LEU A 171 -17.80 13.91 11.95
CA LEU A 171 -17.06 12.79 11.39
C LEU A 171 -17.74 12.23 10.13
N GLN A 172 -19.07 12.08 10.17
CA GLN A 172 -19.84 11.65 9.01
C GLN A 172 -19.63 12.62 7.83
N ALA A 173 -19.77 13.92 8.05
CA ALA A 173 -19.57 14.93 7.01
C ALA A 173 -18.14 14.91 6.43
N GLN A 174 -17.13 14.66 7.26
CA GLN A 174 -15.74 14.51 6.81
C GLN A 174 -15.57 13.33 5.85
N TYR A 175 -16.19 12.18 6.12
CA TYR A 175 -16.14 11.04 5.21
C TYR A 175 -17.03 11.23 3.97
N GLU A 176 -18.19 11.87 4.10
CA GLU A 176 -19.09 12.17 2.98
C GLU A 176 -18.40 13.02 1.91
N ARG A 177 -17.47 13.90 2.30
CA ARG A 177 -16.63 14.65 1.37
C ARG A 177 -15.81 13.73 0.44
N TRP A 178 -15.33 12.59 0.94
CA TRP A 178 -14.54 11.62 0.16
C TRP A 178 -15.41 10.62 -0.61
N GLN A 179 -16.54 10.19 -0.03
CA GLN A 179 -17.45 9.22 -0.65
C GLN A 179 -18.93 9.58 -0.41
N PRO A 180 -19.50 10.55 -1.14
CA PRO A 180 -20.83 11.08 -0.86
C PRO A 180 -21.98 10.10 -1.12
N ARG A 181 -21.74 9.02 -1.87
CA ARG A 181 -22.78 8.04 -2.27
C ARG A 181 -22.88 6.83 -1.35
N ALA A 182 -22.00 6.71 -0.35
CA ALA A 182 -22.08 5.62 0.61
C ALA A 182 -23.20 5.85 1.64
N LYS A 183 -23.68 4.76 2.24
CA LYS A 183 -24.65 4.80 3.34
C LYS A 183 -23.89 4.86 4.66
N TYR A 184 -24.02 5.97 5.37
CA TYR A 184 -23.39 6.21 6.66
C TYR A 184 -24.33 5.83 7.80
N LYS A 185 -23.79 5.16 8.81
CA LYS A 185 -24.48 4.83 10.05
C LYS A 185 -23.54 5.05 11.23
N THR A 186 -23.97 5.88 12.17
CA THR A 186 -23.20 6.26 13.34
C THR A 186 -23.81 5.63 14.59
N GLN A 187 -22.94 5.07 15.44
CA GLN A 187 -23.28 4.61 16.78
C GLN A 187 -22.41 5.36 17.78
N LEU A 188 -23.06 5.98 18.75
CA LEU A 188 -22.45 6.87 19.75
C LEU A 188 -22.48 6.17 21.10
N ASP A 189 -21.32 5.97 21.70
CA ASP A 189 -21.08 5.17 22.92
C ASP A 189 -21.87 3.85 22.95
N PRO A 190 -21.71 2.97 21.94
CA PRO A 190 -22.57 1.80 21.80
C PRO A 190 -22.27 0.66 22.77
N THR A 191 -23.25 -0.25 22.87
CA THR A 191 -23.07 -1.59 23.42
C THR A 191 -22.57 -2.59 22.38
N VAL A 192 -22.14 -3.78 22.82
CA VAL A 192 -21.76 -4.89 21.92
C VAL A 192 -22.90 -5.24 20.95
N GLU A 193 -24.14 -5.29 21.46
CA GLU A 193 -25.32 -5.60 20.64
C GLU A 193 -25.57 -4.53 19.56
N ASP A 194 -25.31 -3.26 19.87
CA ASP A 194 -25.47 -2.15 18.93
C ASP A 194 -24.42 -2.22 17.82
N VAL A 195 -23.16 -2.48 18.19
CA VAL A 195 -22.07 -2.70 17.20
C VAL A 195 -22.37 -3.90 16.32
N LYS A 196 -22.84 -5.02 16.89
CA LYS A 196 -23.24 -6.21 16.14
C LYS A 196 -24.34 -5.90 15.13
N LYS A 197 -25.42 -5.25 15.56
CA LYS A 197 -26.52 -4.84 14.68
C LYS A 197 -26.04 -3.89 13.59
N LEU A 198 -25.19 -2.92 13.92
CA LEU A 198 -24.59 -1.99 12.96
C LEU A 198 -23.83 -2.73 11.88
N CYS A 199 -22.87 -3.58 12.25
CA CYS A 199 -22.01 -4.32 11.32
C CYS A 199 -22.83 -5.21 10.38
N GLN A 200 -23.76 -6.00 10.93
CA GLN A 200 -24.63 -6.87 10.15
C GLN A 200 -25.57 -6.08 9.22
N SER A 201 -26.04 -4.91 9.66
CA SER A 201 -26.85 -4.02 8.84
C SER A 201 -26.05 -3.42 7.68
N CYS A 202 -24.80 -2.98 7.91
CA CYS A 202 -23.91 -2.47 6.87
C CYS A 202 -23.52 -3.56 5.87
N ARG A 203 -23.19 -4.77 6.33
CA ARG A 203 -22.90 -5.91 5.43
C ARG A 203 -24.08 -6.25 4.53
N ARG A 204 -25.29 -6.40 5.08
CA ARG A 204 -26.51 -6.65 4.26
C ARG A 204 -26.75 -5.54 3.23
N ALA A 205 -26.47 -4.29 3.58
CA ALA A 205 -26.61 -3.17 2.67
C ALA A 205 -25.55 -3.15 1.55
N ALA A 206 -24.31 -3.53 1.85
CA ALA A 206 -23.19 -3.53 0.91
C ALA A 206 -23.18 -4.73 -0.05
N LYS A 207 -23.80 -5.86 0.31
CA LYS A 207 -23.74 -7.12 -0.45
C LYS A 207 -22.28 -7.53 -0.67
N ASN A 208 -21.81 -7.47 -1.91
CA ASN A 208 -20.46 -7.82 -2.34
C ASN A 208 -19.49 -6.63 -2.32
N GLU A 209 -19.99 -5.42 -2.06
CA GLU A 209 -19.17 -4.21 -2.01
C GLU A 209 -18.48 -4.08 -0.65
N ARG A 210 -17.50 -3.17 -0.59
CA ARG A 210 -16.70 -2.95 0.60
C ARG A 210 -17.50 -2.21 1.69
N VAL A 211 -17.37 -2.69 2.93
CA VAL A 211 -17.82 -1.97 4.14
C VAL A 211 -16.61 -1.28 4.77
N LEU A 212 -16.75 0.00 5.13
CA LEU A 212 -15.79 0.68 5.99
C LEU A 212 -16.31 0.67 7.43
N LEU A 213 -15.47 0.24 8.37
CA LEU A 213 -15.73 0.38 9.80
C LEU A 213 -14.68 1.31 10.40
N HIS A 214 -15.13 2.44 10.93
CA HIS A 214 -14.31 3.35 11.72
C HIS A 214 -14.66 3.13 13.19
N TYR A 215 -13.64 2.88 14.00
CA TYR A 215 -13.75 2.79 15.45
C TYR A 215 -12.84 3.85 16.08
N ASN A 216 -13.44 4.75 16.85
CA ASN A 216 -12.71 5.67 17.71
C ASN A 216 -12.89 5.24 19.17
N GLY A 217 -11.77 4.98 19.86
CA GLY A 217 -11.73 4.43 21.21
C GLY A 217 -11.06 5.34 22.23
N HIS A 218 -11.18 6.66 22.12
CA HIS A 218 -10.52 7.60 23.04
C HIS A 218 -11.12 7.67 24.45
N GLY A 219 -12.37 7.25 24.62
CA GLY A 219 -13.09 7.22 25.91
C GLY A 219 -13.06 5.87 26.63
N VAL A 220 -12.26 4.92 26.15
CA VAL A 220 -12.18 3.55 26.66
C VAL A 220 -10.72 3.11 26.79
N PRO A 221 -10.42 2.02 27.51
CA PRO A 221 -9.06 1.52 27.61
C PRO A 221 -8.45 1.16 26.26
N ARG A 222 -7.10 1.10 26.21
CA ARG A 222 -6.38 0.64 25.02
C ARG A 222 -6.73 -0.82 24.67
N PRO A 223 -6.66 -1.19 23.38
CA PRO A 223 -6.89 -2.57 22.96
C PRO A 223 -5.95 -3.57 23.64
N THR A 224 -6.45 -4.79 23.85
CA THR A 224 -5.69 -5.86 24.52
C THR A 224 -4.84 -6.64 23.52
N SER A 225 -3.78 -7.30 24.00
CA SER A 225 -2.94 -8.23 23.21
C SER A 225 -3.72 -9.44 22.67
N ASN A 226 -4.90 -9.72 23.24
CA ASN A 226 -5.79 -10.79 22.79
C ASN A 226 -6.63 -10.38 21.57
N GLY A 227 -6.47 -9.15 21.08
CA GLY A 227 -7.25 -8.64 19.95
C GLY A 227 -8.65 -8.22 20.35
N GLU A 228 -8.79 -7.50 21.46
CA GLU A 228 -10.07 -6.96 21.92
C GLU A 228 -10.04 -5.43 21.89
N ILE A 229 -11.14 -4.85 21.40
CA ILE A 229 -11.46 -3.44 21.56
C ILE A 229 -12.48 -3.29 22.69
N TRP A 230 -12.71 -2.06 23.16
CA TRP A 230 -13.63 -1.81 24.27
C TRP A 230 -14.85 -1.01 23.83
N VAL A 231 -16.02 -1.39 24.36
CA VAL A 231 -17.29 -0.67 24.20
C VAL A 231 -17.96 -0.53 25.57
N PHE A 232 -19.18 0.01 25.64
CA PHE A 232 -19.86 0.23 26.92
C PHE A 232 -20.91 -0.83 27.22
N ASN A 233 -21.29 -0.95 28.50
CA ASN A 233 -22.58 -1.52 28.87
C ASN A 233 -23.69 -0.45 28.82
N LYS A 234 -24.96 -0.86 28.90
CA LYS A 234 -26.12 0.05 28.81
C LYS A 234 -26.14 1.16 29.87
N SER A 235 -25.57 0.89 31.04
CA SER A 235 -25.53 1.82 32.16
C SER A 235 -24.28 2.70 32.19
N TYR A 236 -23.36 2.54 31.23
CA TYR A 236 -22.07 3.25 31.17
C TYR A 236 -21.23 3.14 32.46
N THR A 237 -21.34 1.99 33.12
CA THR A 237 -20.60 1.70 34.37
C THR A 237 -19.38 0.81 34.14
N GLN A 238 -19.34 0.09 33.02
CA GLN A 238 -18.29 -0.87 32.71
C GLN A 238 -17.90 -0.79 31.24
N TYR A 239 -16.59 -0.99 31.00
CA TYR A 239 -16.07 -1.27 29.67
C TYR A 239 -16.23 -2.77 29.39
N ILE A 240 -16.80 -3.09 28.22
CA ILE A 240 -17.06 -4.45 27.79
C ILE A 240 -16.08 -4.79 26.66
N PRO A 241 -15.30 -5.88 26.78
CA PRO A 241 -14.39 -6.28 25.73
C PRO A 241 -15.16 -6.85 24.54
N LEU A 242 -14.72 -6.49 23.34
CA LEU A 242 -15.26 -6.96 22.07
C LEU A 242 -14.11 -7.48 21.21
N SER A 243 -14.12 -8.77 20.92
CA SER A 243 -13.10 -9.40 20.08
C SER A 243 -13.16 -8.89 18.63
N VAL A 244 -11.99 -8.63 18.04
CA VAL A 244 -11.89 -8.31 16.61
C VAL A 244 -12.27 -9.50 15.71
N CYS A 245 -12.21 -10.73 16.21
CA CYS A 245 -12.69 -11.91 15.48
C CYS A 245 -14.20 -11.84 15.24
N ASP A 246 -14.96 -11.45 16.27
CA ASP A 246 -16.41 -11.23 16.17
C ASP A 246 -16.71 -10.04 15.27
N LEU A 247 -15.97 -8.93 15.43
CA LEU A 247 -16.11 -7.75 14.60
C LEU A 247 -15.92 -8.07 13.11
N GLN A 248 -14.88 -8.84 12.76
CA GLN A 248 -14.65 -9.32 11.41
C GLN A 248 -15.80 -10.20 10.91
N SER A 249 -16.28 -11.11 11.75
CA SER A 249 -17.35 -12.05 11.39
C SER A 249 -18.67 -11.32 11.12
N TRP A 250 -18.98 -10.25 11.85
CA TRP A 250 -20.18 -9.44 11.63
C TRP A 250 -20.05 -8.46 10.46
N THR A 251 -18.85 -7.90 10.26
CA THR A 251 -18.58 -6.95 9.17
C THR A 251 -18.48 -7.66 7.83
N GLY A 252 -17.99 -8.90 7.80
CA GLY A 252 -17.85 -9.73 6.61
C GLY A 252 -16.87 -9.17 5.57
N ASN A 253 -16.68 -9.89 4.47
CA ASN A 253 -15.79 -9.51 3.38
C ASN A 253 -16.58 -8.97 2.17
N PRO A 254 -16.05 -8.00 1.41
CA PRO A 254 -14.80 -7.25 1.65
C PRO A 254 -14.99 -6.09 2.65
N ALA A 255 -13.97 -5.80 3.46
CA ALA A 255 -14.03 -4.72 4.46
C ALA A 255 -12.70 -3.95 4.61
N ILE A 256 -12.80 -2.73 5.13
CA ILE A 256 -11.68 -1.89 5.57
C ILE A 256 -11.97 -1.38 6.98
N TYR A 257 -10.95 -1.36 7.83
CA TYR A 257 -11.05 -0.95 9.23
C TYR A 257 -10.16 0.26 9.48
N VAL A 258 -10.66 1.22 10.23
CA VAL A 258 -9.92 2.39 10.72
C VAL A 258 -10.05 2.37 12.24
N PHE A 259 -8.93 2.21 12.94
CA PHE A 259 -8.88 2.21 14.40
C PHE A 259 -8.15 3.47 14.87
N ASP A 260 -8.89 4.38 15.48
CA ASP A 260 -8.39 5.59 16.09
C ASP A 260 -8.45 5.44 17.62
N CYS A 261 -7.39 4.84 18.18
CA CYS A 261 -7.26 4.63 19.61
C CYS A 261 -5.78 4.49 20.02
N GLY A 262 -5.50 4.72 21.29
CA GLY A 262 -4.17 4.46 21.85
C GLY A 262 -3.81 2.97 21.68
N GLY A 263 -2.59 2.67 21.23
CA GLY A 263 -2.13 1.28 21.12
C GLY A 263 -2.77 0.46 19.97
N ALA A 264 -3.39 1.12 18.97
CA ALA A 264 -4.06 0.44 17.85
C ALA A 264 -3.20 -0.58 17.08
N GLY A 265 -1.86 -0.49 17.14
CA GLY A 265 -0.95 -1.43 16.46
C GLY A 265 -1.18 -2.90 16.84
N VAL A 266 -1.56 -3.17 18.10
CA VAL A 266 -1.86 -4.52 18.59
C VAL A 266 -3.01 -5.18 17.80
N LEU A 267 -3.96 -4.38 17.31
CA LEU A 267 -5.07 -4.89 16.52
C LEU A 267 -4.60 -5.38 15.16
N VAL A 268 -3.56 -4.78 14.57
CA VAL A 268 -3.02 -5.24 13.27
C VAL A 268 -2.49 -6.66 13.39
N ASP A 269 -1.74 -6.95 14.44
CA ASP A 269 -1.20 -8.28 14.70
C ASP A 269 -2.32 -9.31 14.89
N ALA A 270 -3.37 -8.96 15.65
CA ALA A 270 -4.55 -9.81 15.82
C ALA A 270 -5.25 -10.09 14.47
N PHE A 271 -5.40 -9.08 13.62
CA PHE A 271 -5.97 -9.25 12.27
C PHE A 271 -5.12 -10.16 11.38
N LEU A 272 -3.79 -10.05 11.45
CA LEU A 272 -2.86 -10.91 10.70
C LEU A 272 -2.91 -12.37 11.18
N GLN A 273 -2.96 -12.59 12.49
CA GLN A 273 -3.11 -13.94 13.06
C GLN A 273 -4.43 -14.59 12.62
N LEU A 274 -5.53 -13.85 12.66
CA LEU A 274 -6.84 -14.33 12.17
C LEU A 274 -6.81 -14.66 10.67
N ALA A 275 -6.10 -13.87 9.86
CA ALA A 275 -5.97 -14.13 8.43
C ALA A 275 -5.16 -15.42 8.15
N GLN A 276 -4.12 -15.70 8.94
CA GLN A 276 -3.34 -16.94 8.85
C GLN A 276 -4.18 -18.16 9.22
N GLN A 277 -4.96 -18.08 10.30
CA GLN A 277 -5.85 -19.16 10.74
C GLN A 277 -6.93 -19.51 9.70
N ARG A 278 -7.42 -18.51 8.96
CA ARG A 278 -8.43 -18.67 7.90
C ARG A 278 -7.86 -19.12 6.55
N GLY A 279 -6.56 -19.41 6.47
CA GLY A 279 -5.89 -19.86 5.24
C GLY A 279 -5.66 -18.76 4.19
N GLY A 280 -5.81 -17.48 4.56
CA GLY A 280 -5.72 -16.34 3.64
C GLY A 280 -4.29 -15.82 3.39
N LEU A 281 -3.33 -16.19 4.22
CA LEU A 281 -1.90 -15.97 3.97
C LEU A 281 -1.16 -17.30 4.12
N ALA A 282 -0.48 -17.74 3.05
CA ALA A 282 0.59 -18.71 3.20
C ALA A 282 1.56 -18.21 4.28
N LYS A 283 1.90 -19.06 5.25
CA LYS A 283 2.93 -18.75 6.26
C LYS A 283 4.12 -18.11 5.52
N PRO A 284 4.64 -16.95 5.95
CA PRO A 284 5.92 -16.50 5.44
C PRO A 284 6.92 -17.60 5.77
N THR A 285 7.37 -18.32 4.74
CA THR A 285 8.46 -19.26 4.88
C THR A 285 9.62 -18.45 5.41
N PRO A 286 10.19 -18.78 6.59
CA PRO A 286 11.44 -18.16 6.99
C PRO A 286 12.41 -18.44 5.85
N ARG A 287 12.97 -17.38 5.26
CA ARG A 287 14.13 -17.50 4.38
C ARG A 287 15.19 -18.18 5.23
N THR A 288 15.35 -19.49 5.08
CA THR A 288 16.58 -20.15 5.50
C THR A 288 17.68 -19.42 4.75
N ALA A 289 18.49 -18.69 5.50
CA ALA A 289 19.74 -18.18 5.00
C ALA A 289 20.48 -19.39 4.43
N ALA A 290 20.67 -19.40 3.11
CA ALA A 290 21.55 -20.34 2.47
C ALA A 290 22.97 -20.03 2.96
N THR A 291 23.35 -20.59 4.11
CA THR A 291 24.75 -20.77 4.45
C THR A 291 25.26 -21.88 3.57
N SER A 292 25.88 -21.47 2.47
CA SER A 292 26.87 -22.27 1.78
C SER A 292 27.94 -22.72 2.78
N SER A 293 28.19 -24.01 2.85
CA SER A 293 29.45 -24.54 3.34
C SER A 293 29.92 -25.60 2.38
N PRO A 294 31.12 -25.43 1.79
CA PRO A 294 31.74 -26.45 0.97
C PRO A 294 32.52 -27.39 1.87
N ASN A 295 32.33 -28.69 1.71
CA ASN A 295 33.43 -29.66 1.60
C ASN A 295 32.87 -31.07 1.50
N GLY A 296 33.22 -31.74 0.41
CA GLY A 296 33.12 -33.18 0.30
C GLY A 296 34.36 -33.85 0.91
N ALA A 297 34.16 -35.05 1.42
CA ALA A 297 35.13 -36.13 1.33
C ALA A 297 34.38 -37.46 1.56
N ALA A 298 34.51 -38.36 0.60
CA ALA A 298 33.97 -39.72 0.63
C ALA A 298 34.79 -40.64 1.53
N ALA A 299 34.15 -41.64 2.13
CA ALA A 299 34.74 -42.97 2.31
C ALA A 299 33.65 -44.01 2.62
N ASP A 300 33.89 -45.18 2.04
CA ASP A 300 33.07 -46.37 1.86
C ASP A 300 33.13 -47.34 3.06
N GLN A 301 32.21 -48.32 3.07
CA GLN A 301 32.31 -49.71 3.60
C GLN A 301 31.22 -50.23 4.57
N LEU A 302 30.40 -51.13 4.00
CA LEU A 302 30.13 -52.54 4.37
C LEU A 302 29.84 -52.93 5.85
N GLY A 303 28.70 -53.62 6.05
CA GLY A 303 28.34 -54.35 7.28
C GLY A 303 29.17 -55.62 7.54
N PRO A 304 28.89 -56.40 8.61
CA PRO A 304 27.71 -57.27 8.59
C PRO A 304 26.99 -57.51 9.94
N ARG A 305 25.85 -58.21 9.81
CA ARG A 305 24.91 -58.72 10.81
C ARG A 305 25.55 -59.62 11.90
N VAL A 306 25.05 -59.52 13.13
CA VAL A 306 24.94 -60.65 14.09
C VAL A 306 23.64 -60.50 14.90
N ALA A 307 22.94 -61.62 15.09
CA ALA A 307 21.69 -61.81 15.81
C ALA A 307 21.87 -61.90 17.33
N GLY A 308 20.79 -61.71 18.10
CA GLY A 308 20.76 -62.05 19.51
C GLY A 308 19.46 -61.65 20.21
N ASP A 309 18.70 -62.66 20.60
CA ASP A 309 17.42 -62.67 21.31
C ASP A 309 17.36 -61.88 22.63
N GLY A 310 16.14 -61.53 23.06
CA GLY A 310 15.89 -61.15 24.44
C GLY A 310 14.51 -60.54 24.70
N ALA A 311 13.51 -61.39 24.90
CA ALA A 311 12.19 -61.03 25.39
C ALA A 311 12.20 -60.55 26.86
N SER A 312 11.33 -59.59 27.20
CA SER A 312 10.43 -59.64 28.38
C SER A 312 9.56 -58.37 28.49
N ALA A 313 8.28 -58.60 28.78
CA ALA A 313 7.20 -57.62 28.90
C ALA A 313 6.96 -57.21 30.39
N PRO A 314 5.83 -56.61 30.81
CA PRO A 314 5.81 -55.33 31.53
C PRO A 314 5.44 -55.43 33.02
N GLY A 315 5.79 -54.41 33.81
CA GLY A 315 5.39 -54.25 35.21
C GLY A 315 4.47 -53.05 35.39
N ALA A 316 3.20 -53.32 35.72
CA ALA A 316 2.24 -52.36 36.24
C ALA A 316 2.49 -52.08 37.73
N GLY A 317 2.07 -50.91 38.22
CA GLY A 317 2.03 -50.62 39.65
C GLY A 317 1.71 -49.16 39.97
N ALA A 318 0.41 -48.85 40.07
CA ALA A 318 -0.12 -47.73 40.88
C ALA A 318 0.11 -48.04 42.38
N PRO A 319 -0.11 -47.12 43.33
CA PRO A 319 -1.38 -46.41 43.54
C PRO A 319 -1.39 -44.92 43.18
#